data_AF-A0A3Q3WBW4-F1
#
_entry.id   AF-A0A3Q3WBW4-F1
#
_cell.length_a   1.000
_cell.length_b   1.000
_cell.length_c   1.000
_cell.angle_alpha   90.00
_cell.angle_beta   90.00
_cell.angle_gamma   90.00
#
_symmetry.space_group_name_H-M   'P 1'
#
loop_
_entity.id
_entity.type
_entity.pdbx_description
1 polymer ?
#
loop_
_entity_poly.entity_id
_entity_poly.type
_entity_poly.pdbx_seq_one_letter_code
_entity_poly.pdbx_strand_id
1 'polypeptide(L)'
;MAKHSEVYPSPEELEAVQTIISHVECALKIVSDQMDVPKDDTENTESGSASGDSQDRVLRGVMRPTVTLLKEVAERLTEKLESSPGTYTVSQCPVDAAIAVTSTQSILTLTLHMTSPLVREEQGSDTQESAEETEVNDPPDVLDRQKCLSALASLRHAKWFQAKVNNLPSAVVVIRIMRDLCNRVPTWAPLSGWPLELLVEKAIGTSERPMGAGESLRRVLECVASGILLGDGPGIKDPCEKEDVDVMAAVTVQQCEDITQSAQFALRLCAFGQMYKVLGMDYKPAKPRRLAGAGGKDDTSTYAYICLAFFHLFLFSAVTDDFSMNAVMRLNQYRPGLDYRLTSQTGPVHEPVFTMAVDLNGKTYEATGPSKRAAKLNVATKVLQDLGLPTGSESKLESTDTEDESVKSALTHLTAIFPIQQILQGPILTKNGKNPVMELNEKRRSLKYELSAETGGSHEKCFVMEVEVDGQKFKGRGSNKKEAKAYAALAALEKLFPDDDDLTNTIRNPAKKKVTYTDMVINVFYDSSSSYCPNFEYNVQFLR
;
A
#
# COMPACT_ATOMS: atom_id res chain seq x y z
N MET A 1 2.94 -3.18 9.17
CA MET A 1 4.21 -2.40 9.08
C MET A 1 5.40 -3.23 9.48
N ALA A 2 5.49 -3.80 10.69
CA ALA A 2 6.66 -4.62 11.06
C ALA A 2 6.94 -5.78 10.08
N LYS A 3 5.91 -6.55 9.69
CA LYS A 3 6.06 -7.59 8.64
C LYS A 3 6.53 -7.01 7.30
N HIS A 4 6.01 -5.86 6.90
CA HIS A 4 6.41 -5.20 5.67
C HIS A 4 7.89 -4.84 5.69
N SER A 5 8.42 -4.31 6.80
CA SER A 5 9.85 -4.03 6.95
C SER A 5 10.72 -5.30 6.93
N GLU A 6 10.22 -6.41 7.46
CA GLU A 6 10.92 -7.71 7.45
C GLU A 6 11.04 -8.31 6.04
N VAL A 7 10.02 -8.14 5.20
CA VAL A 7 9.98 -8.67 3.83
C VAL A 7 10.41 -7.65 2.78
N TYR A 8 10.73 -6.43 3.19
CA TYR A 8 11.21 -5.40 2.28
C TYR A 8 12.68 -5.65 1.94
N PRO A 9 13.08 -5.55 0.66
CA PRO A 9 14.48 -5.67 0.26
C PRO A 9 15.41 -4.79 1.10
N SER A 10 16.57 -5.32 1.40
CA SER A 10 17.66 -4.55 2.01
C SER A 10 18.13 -3.43 1.05
N PRO A 11 18.74 -2.35 1.58
CA PRO A 11 19.30 -1.28 0.74
C PRO A 11 20.34 -1.79 -0.27
N GLU A 12 21.14 -2.80 0.10
CA GLU A 12 22.15 -3.42 -0.76
C GLU A 12 21.51 -4.18 -1.93
N GLU A 13 20.43 -4.93 -1.68
CA GLU A 13 19.68 -5.60 -2.75
C GLU A 13 19.01 -4.60 -3.70
N LEU A 14 18.46 -3.50 -3.16
CA LEU A 14 17.87 -2.43 -3.96
C LEU A 14 18.90 -1.75 -4.86
N GLU A 15 20.08 -1.46 -4.32
CA GLU A 15 21.18 -0.87 -5.06
C GLU A 15 21.65 -1.81 -6.16
N ALA A 16 21.87 -3.10 -5.86
CA ALA A 16 22.27 -4.10 -6.83
C ALA A 16 21.26 -4.23 -8.00
N VAL A 17 19.96 -4.21 -7.70
CA VAL A 17 18.89 -4.21 -8.70
C VAL A 17 18.91 -2.94 -9.54
N GLN A 18 19.03 -1.76 -8.92
CA GLN A 18 19.09 -0.50 -9.64
C GLN A 18 20.32 -0.46 -10.56
N THR A 19 21.47 -0.94 -10.11
CA THR A 19 22.72 -0.97 -10.88
C THR A 19 22.60 -1.84 -12.13
N ILE A 20 22.14 -3.09 -12.00
CA ILE A 20 22.00 -3.98 -13.18
C ILE A 20 20.99 -3.42 -14.18
N ILE A 21 19.84 -2.88 -13.73
CA ILE A 21 18.84 -2.28 -14.61
C ILE A 21 19.44 -1.08 -15.34
N SER A 22 20.09 -0.17 -14.63
CA SER A 22 20.66 1.05 -15.22
C SER A 22 21.74 0.75 -16.25
N HIS A 23 22.62 -0.22 -15.99
CA HIS A 23 23.66 -0.64 -16.94
C HIS A 23 23.06 -1.30 -18.19
N VAL A 24 22.09 -2.21 -18.01
CA VAL A 24 21.46 -2.92 -19.13
C VAL A 24 20.59 -1.98 -19.97
N GLU A 25 19.86 -1.05 -19.37
CA GLU A 25 19.09 -0.04 -20.10
C GLU A 25 19.98 0.88 -20.94
N CYS A 26 21.08 1.37 -20.35
CA CYS A 26 22.06 2.20 -21.05
C CYS A 26 22.68 1.43 -22.23
N ALA A 27 23.04 0.16 -22.02
CA ALA A 27 23.58 -0.69 -23.06
C ALA A 27 22.56 -0.96 -24.18
N LEU A 28 21.33 -1.32 -23.84
CA LEU A 28 20.24 -1.54 -24.81
C LEU A 28 19.92 -0.30 -25.63
N LYS A 29 19.94 0.89 -25.01
CA LYS A 29 19.77 2.16 -25.73
C LYS A 29 20.83 2.32 -26.82
N ILE A 30 22.10 2.04 -26.50
CA ILE A 30 23.19 2.12 -27.47
C ILE A 30 23.05 1.07 -28.57
N VAL A 31 22.67 -0.16 -28.22
CA VAL A 31 22.40 -1.22 -29.19
C VAL A 31 21.27 -0.80 -30.15
N SER A 32 20.19 -0.24 -29.63
CA SER A 32 19.09 0.31 -30.44
C SER A 32 19.57 1.41 -31.38
N ASP A 33 20.32 2.38 -30.87
CA ASP A 33 20.84 3.50 -31.67
C ASP A 33 21.77 3.00 -32.81
N GLN A 34 22.56 1.94 -32.58
CA GLN A 34 23.44 1.33 -33.58
C GLN A 34 22.70 0.46 -34.61
N MET A 35 21.55 -0.11 -34.25
CA MET A 35 20.72 -0.88 -35.19
C MET A 35 19.87 0.03 -36.09
N ASP A 36 19.60 1.27 -35.65
CA ASP A 36 18.87 2.27 -36.43
C ASP A 36 19.74 2.96 -37.51
N VAL A 37 21.07 2.82 -37.47
CA VAL A 37 21.97 3.37 -38.49
C VAL A 37 21.99 2.44 -39.71
N PRO A 38 21.68 2.94 -40.93
CA PRO A 38 21.81 2.13 -42.14
C PRO A 38 23.27 1.72 -42.32
N LYS A 39 23.51 0.44 -42.67
CA LYS A 39 24.81 0.03 -43.22
C LYS A 39 25.00 0.83 -44.51
N ASP A 40 25.83 1.87 -44.45
CA ASP A 40 26.33 2.53 -45.66
C ASP A 40 27.29 1.52 -46.29
N ASP A 41 26.93 1.00 -47.45
CA ASP A 41 27.76 0.09 -48.23
C ASP A 41 29.03 0.82 -48.67
N THR A 42 30.10 0.69 -47.89
CA THR A 42 31.45 0.94 -48.39
C THR A 42 31.84 -0.19 -49.33
N GLU A 43 31.61 0.01 -50.64
CA GLU A 43 32.50 -0.31 -51.78
C GLU A 43 31.71 -0.35 -53.11
N ASN A 44 31.65 0.79 -53.83
CA ASN A 44 32.34 0.94 -55.11
C ASN A 44 32.00 2.26 -55.79
N THR A 45 33.07 2.96 -56.19
CA THR A 45 33.05 4.11 -57.10
C THR A 45 32.55 3.66 -58.47
N GLU A 46 31.48 4.26 -59.00
CA GLU A 46 31.48 4.98 -60.29
C GLU A 46 30.08 5.49 -60.66
N SER A 47 30.11 6.61 -61.36
CA SER A 47 29.02 7.50 -61.80
C SER A 47 27.82 6.85 -62.50
N GLY A 48 26.62 7.31 -62.16
CA GLY A 48 25.42 7.13 -62.98
C GLY A 48 24.18 7.77 -62.35
N SER A 49 23.78 8.94 -62.82
CA SER A 49 22.52 9.60 -62.45
C SER A 49 21.32 8.78 -62.93
N ALA A 50 20.39 8.44 -62.03
CA ALA A 50 18.99 8.20 -62.38
C ALA A 50 18.09 8.49 -61.18
N SER A 51 17.20 9.43 -61.40
CA SER A 51 16.07 9.84 -60.58
C SER A 51 15.05 8.71 -60.37
N GLY A 52 14.49 8.64 -59.17
CA GLY A 52 13.22 7.94 -58.89
C GLY A 52 13.34 6.91 -57.78
N ASP A 53 13.06 7.31 -56.53
CA ASP A 53 11.85 6.91 -55.81
C ASP A 53 12.02 7.31 -54.33
N SER A 54 11.60 8.52 -53.99
CA SER A 54 11.72 9.06 -52.62
C SER A 54 10.48 8.77 -51.77
N GLN A 55 9.63 7.82 -52.18
CA GLN A 55 8.35 7.54 -51.52
C GLN A 55 8.30 6.21 -50.75
N ASP A 56 9.33 5.37 -50.83
CA ASP A 56 9.38 4.07 -50.15
C ASP A 56 10.16 4.08 -48.81
N ARG A 57 10.48 5.28 -48.30
CA ARG A 57 11.40 5.49 -47.16
C ARG A 57 10.75 5.97 -45.86
N VAL A 58 9.42 5.89 -45.75
CA VAL A 58 8.66 6.28 -44.55
C VAL A 58 7.76 5.11 -44.18
N LEU A 59 7.98 4.53 -42.98
CA LEU A 59 7.30 3.36 -42.37
C LEU A 59 8.07 2.04 -42.47
N ARG A 60 9.25 1.93 -41.85
CA ARG A 60 9.73 0.63 -41.35
C ARG A 60 8.84 0.25 -40.16
N GLY A 61 7.74 -0.43 -40.46
CA GLY A 61 6.76 -0.92 -39.48
C GLY A 61 7.40 -1.82 -38.44
N VAL A 62 6.80 -1.87 -37.25
CA VAL A 62 7.29 -2.67 -36.11
C VAL A 62 7.23 -4.15 -36.44
N MET A 63 8.29 -4.73 -37.02
CA MET A 63 8.27 -6.13 -37.45
C MET A 63 8.13 -7.10 -36.27
N ARG A 64 7.64 -8.31 -36.55
CA ARG A 64 7.58 -9.39 -35.56
C ARG A 64 9.01 -9.76 -35.13
N PRO A 65 9.24 -10.01 -33.83
CA PRO A 65 10.58 -10.34 -33.37
C PRO A 65 10.97 -11.73 -33.88
N THR A 66 12.20 -11.86 -34.32
CA THR A 66 12.77 -13.09 -34.88
C THR A 66 13.92 -13.62 -34.02
N VAL A 67 14.25 -14.90 -34.18
CA VAL A 67 15.41 -15.52 -33.54
C VAL A 67 16.71 -14.84 -34.00
N THR A 68 16.81 -14.47 -35.27
CA THR A 68 17.96 -13.70 -35.80
C THR A 68 18.13 -12.37 -35.10
N LEU A 69 17.07 -11.58 -34.94
CA LEU A 69 17.10 -10.30 -34.23
C LEU A 69 17.48 -10.49 -32.75
N LEU A 70 16.96 -11.53 -32.10
CA LEU A 70 17.28 -11.84 -30.70
C LEU A 70 18.77 -12.14 -30.50
N LYS A 71 19.35 -12.94 -31.40
CA LYS A 71 20.79 -13.24 -31.38
C LYS A 71 21.64 -11.99 -31.61
N GLU A 72 21.29 -11.19 -32.61
CA GLU A 72 22.01 -9.95 -32.90
C GLU A 72 21.98 -8.95 -31.72
N VAL A 73 20.82 -8.79 -31.07
CA VAL A 73 20.69 -7.96 -29.87
C VAL A 73 21.53 -8.53 -28.71
N ALA A 74 21.51 -9.85 -28.49
CA ALA A 74 22.26 -10.48 -27.42
C ALA A 74 23.79 -10.34 -27.61
N GLU A 75 24.28 -10.52 -28.84
CA GLU A 75 25.70 -10.35 -29.19
C GLU A 75 26.16 -8.92 -28.94
N ARG A 76 25.46 -7.92 -29.49
CA ARG A 76 25.80 -6.50 -29.28
C ARG A 76 25.67 -6.07 -27.82
N LEU A 77 24.69 -6.61 -27.10
CA LEU A 77 24.52 -6.35 -25.67
C LEU A 77 25.70 -6.91 -24.86
N THR A 78 26.22 -8.09 -25.23
CA THR A 78 27.40 -8.70 -24.61
C THR A 78 28.61 -7.79 -24.76
N GLU A 79 28.92 -7.37 -25.99
CA GLU A 79 30.03 -6.44 -26.28
C GLU A 79 29.91 -5.13 -25.49
N LYS A 80 28.69 -4.60 -25.37
CA LYS A 80 28.47 -3.34 -24.67
C LYS A 80 28.61 -3.49 -23.15
N LEU A 81 28.16 -4.59 -22.58
CA LEU A 81 28.25 -4.86 -21.15
C LEU A 81 29.67 -5.24 -20.70
N GLU A 82 30.50 -5.83 -21.57
CA GLU A 82 31.94 -6.04 -21.30
C GLU A 82 32.68 -4.72 -21.02
N SER A 83 32.25 -3.63 -21.65
CA SER A 83 32.81 -2.29 -21.41
C SER A 83 32.30 -1.61 -20.13
N SER A 84 31.33 -2.21 -19.45
CA SER A 84 30.73 -1.66 -18.23
C SER A 84 31.49 -2.14 -16.98
N PRO A 85 31.48 -1.38 -15.86
CA PRO A 85 32.21 -1.75 -14.65
C PRO A 85 31.63 -2.98 -13.94
N GLY A 86 30.42 -3.41 -14.30
CA GLY A 86 29.80 -4.64 -13.79
C GLY A 86 30.15 -5.82 -14.70
N THR A 87 30.63 -6.91 -14.11
CA THR A 87 30.88 -8.14 -14.86
C THR A 87 29.55 -8.88 -15.03
N TYR A 88 29.00 -8.90 -16.25
CA TYR A 88 27.72 -9.52 -16.60
C TYR A 88 27.91 -10.67 -17.59
N THR A 89 27.05 -11.68 -17.50
CA THR A 89 26.95 -12.75 -18.50
C THR A 89 25.60 -12.68 -19.20
N VAL A 90 25.61 -12.62 -20.54
CA VAL A 90 24.39 -12.59 -21.35
C VAL A 90 24.14 -13.99 -21.92
N SER A 91 22.91 -14.48 -21.77
CA SER A 91 22.44 -15.77 -22.28
C SER A 91 21.18 -15.56 -23.11
N GLN A 92 21.15 -16.14 -24.32
CA GLN A 92 20.01 -16.07 -25.21
C GLN A 92 19.06 -17.25 -24.98
N CYS A 93 17.76 -16.97 -24.87
CA CYS A 93 16.71 -17.97 -24.67
C CYS A 93 15.63 -17.82 -25.76
N PRO A 94 15.87 -18.26 -27.01
CA PRO A 94 14.89 -18.14 -28.10
C PRO A 94 13.54 -18.79 -27.81
N VAL A 95 13.53 -19.90 -27.06
CA VAL A 95 12.32 -20.64 -26.66
C VAL A 95 11.40 -19.81 -25.77
N ASP A 96 11.96 -18.89 -24.98
CA ASP A 96 11.21 -17.99 -24.10
C ASP A 96 11.03 -16.58 -24.69
N ALA A 97 11.43 -16.39 -25.96
CA ALA A 97 11.50 -15.09 -26.61
C ALA A 97 12.27 -14.07 -25.76
N ALA A 98 13.36 -14.49 -25.12
CA ALA A 98 14.02 -13.71 -24.08
C ALA A 98 15.57 -13.72 -24.14
N ILE A 99 16.17 -12.71 -23.51
CA ILE A 99 17.61 -12.60 -23.26
C ILE A 99 17.80 -12.44 -21.74
N ALA A 100 18.56 -13.34 -21.13
CA ALA A 100 18.88 -13.32 -19.70
C ALA A 100 20.25 -12.66 -19.47
N VAL A 101 20.31 -11.62 -18.65
CA VAL A 101 21.55 -10.95 -18.22
C VAL A 101 21.77 -11.25 -16.74
N THR A 102 22.78 -12.03 -16.43
CA THR A 102 23.10 -12.42 -15.05
C THR A 102 24.32 -11.65 -14.55
N SER A 103 24.20 -11.07 -13.36
CA SER A 103 25.32 -10.47 -12.65
C SER A 103 26.29 -11.56 -12.20
N THR A 104 27.60 -11.36 -12.34
CA THR A 104 28.57 -12.28 -11.72
C THR A 104 28.90 -11.91 -10.28
N GLN A 105 28.52 -10.71 -9.85
CA GLN A 105 28.76 -10.18 -8.50
C GLN A 105 27.59 -10.46 -7.55
N SER A 106 26.43 -10.87 -8.09
CA SER A 106 25.22 -11.19 -7.32
C SER A 106 24.44 -12.29 -8.01
N ILE A 107 23.50 -12.93 -7.32
CA ILE A 107 22.61 -13.95 -7.89
C ILE A 107 21.46 -13.34 -8.72
N LEU A 108 21.60 -12.08 -9.17
CA LEU A 108 20.57 -11.38 -9.92
C LEU A 108 20.63 -11.73 -11.40
N THR A 109 19.49 -12.17 -11.93
CA THR A 109 19.25 -12.34 -13.36
C THR A 109 18.15 -11.39 -13.81
N LEU A 110 18.42 -10.69 -14.90
CA LEU A 110 17.49 -9.77 -15.58
C LEU A 110 17.03 -10.40 -16.89
N THR A 111 15.73 -10.52 -17.12
CA THR A 111 15.20 -11.17 -18.33
C THR A 111 14.52 -10.16 -19.25
N LEU A 112 15.06 -9.99 -20.44
CA LEU A 112 14.55 -9.09 -21.46
C LEU A 112 13.64 -9.87 -22.38
N HIS A 113 12.34 -9.56 -22.44
CA HIS A 113 11.43 -10.21 -23.38
C HIS A 113 11.29 -9.41 -24.66
N MET A 114 11.42 -10.09 -25.80
CA MET A 114 11.23 -9.51 -27.12
C MET A 114 9.78 -9.71 -27.58
N THR A 115 9.13 -8.61 -27.93
CA THR A 115 7.74 -8.63 -28.41
C THR A 115 7.48 -7.48 -29.38
N SER A 116 6.34 -7.51 -30.07
CA SER A 116 5.87 -6.47 -30.97
C SER A 116 4.35 -6.32 -30.85
N PRO A 117 3.78 -5.10 -30.85
CA PRO A 117 2.34 -4.88 -30.90
C PRO A 117 1.64 -5.63 -32.04
N LEU A 118 2.32 -5.86 -33.17
CA LEU A 118 1.76 -6.60 -34.32
C LEU A 118 1.40 -8.06 -33.98
N VAL A 119 2.04 -8.66 -32.96
CA VAL A 119 1.74 -10.03 -32.52
C VAL A 119 0.29 -10.15 -32.01
N ARG A 120 -0.30 -9.05 -31.53
CA ARG A 120 -1.67 -9.02 -31.01
C ARG A 120 -2.73 -8.71 -32.06
N GLU A 121 -2.39 -8.02 -33.15
CA GLU A 121 -3.35 -7.53 -34.14
C GLU A 121 -4.09 -8.65 -34.90
N GLU A 122 -3.52 -9.86 -34.98
CA GLU A 122 -4.16 -11.04 -35.60
C GLU A 122 -5.41 -11.55 -34.90
N GLN A 123 -5.63 -11.26 -33.60
CA GLN A 123 -6.87 -11.67 -32.92
C GLN A 123 -8.06 -10.73 -33.21
N GLY A 124 -7.83 -9.61 -33.92
CA GLY A 124 -8.83 -8.57 -34.13
C GLY A 124 -9.79 -8.77 -35.30
N SER A 125 -9.57 -9.76 -36.17
CA SER A 125 -10.31 -9.95 -37.42
C SER A 125 -11.38 -11.04 -37.38
N ASP A 126 -12.08 -11.22 -36.26
CA ASP A 126 -13.33 -11.99 -36.20
C ASP A 126 -14.53 -11.09 -36.52
N THR A 127 -14.56 -10.57 -37.74
CA THR A 127 -15.82 -10.20 -38.39
C THR A 127 -15.87 -10.99 -39.69
N GLN A 128 -16.81 -11.93 -39.79
CA GLN A 128 -17.07 -12.72 -40.97
C GLN A 128 -17.29 -11.80 -42.18
N GLU A 129 -16.29 -11.65 -43.05
CA GLU A 129 -16.44 -11.43 -44.49
C GLU A 129 -15.05 -11.57 -45.17
N SER A 130 -15.01 -12.42 -46.19
CA SER A 130 -13.87 -12.78 -47.06
C SER A 130 -12.61 -13.32 -46.39
N ALA A 131 -12.40 -14.63 -46.57
CA ALA A 131 -11.07 -15.24 -46.59
C ALA A 131 -10.26 -14.68 -47.77
N GLU A 132 -9.70 -13.49 -47.61
CA GLU A 132 -8.43 -13.16 -48.25
C GLU A 132 -7.34 -13.60 -47.28
N GLU A 133 -6.65 -14.69 -47.63
CA GLU A 133 -5.40 -15.08 -47.01
C GLU A 133 -4.44 -13.89 -47.13
N THR A 134 -4.39 -13.06 -46.09
CA THR A 134 -3.28 -12.12 -45.95
C THR A 134 -2.09 -13.00 -45.58
N GLU A 135 -1.39 -13.53 -46.59
CA GLU A 135 -0.06 -14.10 -46.43
C GLU A 135 0.86 -12.98 -45.93
N VAL A 136 0.84 -12.73 -44.62
CA VAL A 136 1.95 -12.05 -43.98
C VAL A 136 3.14 -13.00 -44.19
N ASN A 137 4.03 -12.66 -45.12
CA ASN A 137 5.27 -13.38 -45.38
C ASN A 137 6.18 -13.24 -44.14
N ASP A 138 5.79 -13.92 -43.07
CA ASP A 138 6.54 -13.94 -41.83
C ASP A 138 7.85 -14.68 -42.08
N PRO A 139 8.98 -14.14 -41.60
CA PRO A 139 10.24 -14.86 -41.60
C PRO A 139 10.06 -16.24 -40.94
N PRO A 140 10.72 -17.29 -41.45
CA PRO A 140 10.58 -18.64 -40.89
C PRO A 140 11.12 -18.76 -39.45
N ASP A 141 11.79 -17.72 -38.95
CA ASP A 141 12.42 -17.66 -37.63
C ASP A 141 11.73 -16.68 -36.66
N VAL A 142 10.42 -16.40 -36.84
CA VAL A 142 9.64 -15.63 -35.85
C VAL A 142 9.64 -16.32 -34.49
N LEU A 143 9.74 -15.53 -33.42
CA LEU A 143 9.72 -16.02 -32.03
C LEU A 143 8.35 -16.59 -31.64
N ASP A 144 8.33 -17.40 -30.57
CA ASP A 144 7.09 -18.01 -30.09
C ASP A 144 6.01 -16.97 -29.78
N ARG A 145 4.89 -17.09 -30.50
CA ARG A 145 3.77 -16.15 -30.43
C ARG A 145 3.21 -16.03 -29.01
N GLN A 146 3.09 -17.13 -28.28
CA GLN A 146 2.51 -17.15 -26.94
C GLN A 146 3.41 -16.43 -25.92
N LYS A 147 4.74 -16.61 -26.03
CA LYS A 147 5.72 -15.90 -25.20
C LYS A 147 5.70 -14.40 -25.47
N CYS A 148 5.63 -13.99 -26.74
CA CYS A 148 5.50 -12.58 -27.11
C CYS A 148 4.20 -11.96 -26.61
N LEU A 149 3.07 -12.67 -26.67
CA LEU A 149 1.80 -12.23 -26.10
C LEU A 149 1.84 -12.11 -24.58
N SER A 150 2.47 -13.07 -23.90
CA SER A 150 2.68 -13.01 -22.45
C SER A 150 3.48 -11.76 -22.05
N ALA A 151 4.52 -11.40 -22.81
CA ALA A 151 5.27 -10.17 -22.56
C ALA A 151 4.41 -8.90 -22.78
N LEU A 152 3.53 -8.88 -23.78
CA LEU A 152 2.56 -7.78 -23.98
C LEU A 152 1.49 -7.73 -22.88
N ALA A 153 1.09 -8.87 -22.30
CA ALA A 153 0.23 -8.90 -21.13
C ALA A 153 0.95 -8.27 -19.93
N SER A 154 2.17 -8.69 -19.61
CA SER A 154 2.99 -8.07 -18.55
C SER A 154 3.18 -6.56 -18.74
N LEU A 155 3.39 -6.09 -19.97
CA LEU A 155 3.45 -4.66 -20.29
C LEU A 155 2.17 -3.91 -19.88
N ARG A 156 1.01 -4.49 -20.20
CA ARG A 156 -0.29 -3.91 -19.85
C ARG A 156 -0.52 -3.94 -18.35
N HIS A 157 -0.16 -5.03 -17.68
CA HIS A 157 -0.27 -5.18 -16.23
C HIS A 157 0.56 -4.10 -15.51
N ALA A 158 1.81 -3.88 -15.95
CA ALA A 158 2.68 -2.84 -15.38
C ALA A 158 2.09 -1.43 -15.55
N LYS A 159 1.61 -1.09 -16.75
CA LYS A 159 0.94 0.20 -17.04
C LYS A 159 -0.32 0.37 -16.19
N TRP A 160 -1.13 -0.68 -16.06
CA TRP A 160 -2.32 -0.67 -15.23
C TRP A 160 -1.96 -0.49 -13.75
N PHE A 161 -0.96 -1.22 -13.24
CA PHE A 161 -0.51 -1.16 -11.85
C PHE A 161 -0.05 0.26 -11.50
N GLN A 162 0.74 0.88 -12.37
CA GLN A 162 1.20 2.25 -12.19
C GLN A 162 0.03 3.24 -12.15
N ALA A 163 -0.98 3.05 -13.00
CA ALA A 163 -2.13 3.93 -13.09
C ALA A 163 -3.13 3.75 -11.93
N LYS A 164 -3.32 2.51 -11.43
CA LYS A 164 -4.39 2.15 -10.50
C LYS A 164 -3.91 1.88 -9.07
N VAL A 165 -2.77 1.22 -8.91
CA VAL A 165 -2.30 0.72 -7.61
C VAL A 165 -1.35 1.70 -6.91
N ASN A 166 -0.43 2.34 -7.64
CA ASN A 166 0.60 3.19 -7.03
C ASN A 166 0.05 4.34 -6.19
N ASN A 167 -1.09 4.91 -6.59
CA ASN A 167 -1.73 6.01 -5.89
C ASN A 167 -2.73 5.55 -4.82
N LEU A 168 -2.97 4.24 -4.69
CA LEU A 168 -3.92 3.68 -3.74
C LEU A 168 -3.23 3.49 -2.37
N PRO A 169 -3.69 4.20 -1.31
CA PRO A 169 -3.04 4.12 0.00
C PRO A 169 -2.99 2.68 0.51
N SER A 170 -1.84 2.31 1.06
CA SER A 170 -1.58 0.98 1.63
C SER A 170 -1.55 -0.20 0.63
N ALA A 171 -1.95 -0.04 -0.64
CA ALA A 171 -2.08 -1.16 -1.57
C ALA A 171 -0.75 -1.87 -1.82
N VAL A 172 0.29 -1.13 -2.21
CA VAL A 172 1.64 -1.69 -2.45
C VAL A 172 2.21 -2.39 -1.20
N VAL A 173 1.94 -1.84 -0.01
CA VAL A 173 2.36 -2.45 1.27
C VAL A 173 1.64 -3.77 1.51
N VAL A 174 0.33 -3.81 1.25
CA VAL A 174 -0.49 -5.02 1.40
C VAL A 174 -0.13 -6.07 0.37
N ILE A 175 0.10 -5.71 -0.89
CA ILE A 175 0.57 -6.64 -1.93
C ILE A 175 1.86 -7.34 -1.51
N ARG A 176 2.84 -6.60 -0.98
CA ARG A 176 4.10 -7.20 -0.47
C ARG A 176 3.86 -8.19 0.66
N ILE A 177 3.03 -7.82 1.64
CA ILE A 177 2.70 -8.72 2.77
C ILE A 177 1.94 -9.96 2.28
N MET A 178 1.00 -9.80 1.36
CA MET A 178 0.21 -10.90 0.81
C MET A 178 1.06 -11.81 -0.08
N ARG A 179 2.06 -11.26 -0.80
CA ARG A 179 3.01 -12.06 -1.58
C ARG A 179 3.87 -12.94 -0.67
N ASP A 180 4.33 -12.41 0.47
CA ASP A 180 4.97 -13.21 1.53
C ASP A 180 4.02 -14.29 2.08
N LEU A 181 2.72 -13.99 2.28
CA LEU A 181 1.74 -15.00 2.69
C LEU A 181 1.62 -16.12 1.65
N CYS A 182 1.55 -15.78 0.35
CA CYS A 182 1.50 -16.75 -0.75
C CYS A 182 2.73 -17.66 -0.77
N ASN A 183 3.90 -17.13 -0.43
CA ASN A 183 5.15 -17.89 -0.37
C ASN A 183 5.21 -18.80 0.87
N ARG A 184 4.74 -18.33 2.03
CA ARG A 184 4.78 -19.10 3.29
C ARG A 184 3.68 -20.15 3.41
N VAL A 185 2.52 -19.89 2.81
CA VAL A 185 1.32 -20.73 2.94
C VAL A 185 0.94 -21.25 1.56
N PRO A 186 1.30 -22.51 1.21
CA PRO A 186 1.11 -23.07 -0.12
C PRO A 186 -0.33 -22.99 -0.65
N THR A 187 -1.33 -23.01 0.25
CA THR A 187 -2.74 -22.80 -0.10
C THR A 187 -2.97 -21.50 -0.88
N TRP A 188 -2.22 -20.44 -0.57
CA TRP A 188 -2.35 -19.12 -1.21
C TRP A 188 -1.51 -18.97 -2.48
N ALA A 189 -0.63 -19.93 -2.79
CA ALA A 189 0.27 -19.86 -3.95
C ALA A 189 -0.44 -19.58 -5.30
N PRO A 190 -1.65 -20.11 -5.59
CA PRO A 190 -2.35 -19.83 -6.84
C PRO A 190 -2.72 -18.35 -7.05
N LEU A 191 -2.76 -17.54 -6.00
CA LEU A 191 -3.01 -16.11 -6.11
C LEU A 191 -1.75 -15.30 -6.44
N SER A 192 -0.55 -15.89 -6.33
CA SER A 192 0.71 -15.17 -6.51
C SER A 192 0.81 -14.50 -7.89
N GLY A 193 1.38 -13.29 -7.92
CA GLY A 193 1.51 -12.48 -9.14
C GLY A 193 0.25 -11.66 -9.45
N TRP A 194 -0.17 -11.68 -10.71
CA TRP A 194 -1.23 -10.83 -11.24
C TRP A 194 -2.59 -10.94 -10.54
N PRO A 195 -3.11 -12.14 -10.18
CA PRO A 195 -4.38 -12.25 -9.47
C PRO A 195 -4.40 -11.52 -8.12
N LEU A 196 -3.29 -11.59 -7.38
CA LEU A 196 -3.15 -10.90 -6.09
C LEU A 196 -3.16 -9.37 -6.26
N GLU A 197 -2.51 -8.83 -7.30
CA GLU A 197 -2.47 -7.39 -7.55
C GLU A 197 -3.87 -6.84 -7.85
N LEU A 198 -4.63 -7.53 -8.70
CA LEU A 198 -6.02 -7.21 -9.00
C LEU A 198 -6.93 -7.34 -7.77
N LEU A 199 -6.77 -8.41 -7.00
CA LEU A 199 -7.55 -8.65 -5.78
C LEU A 199 -7.34 -7.51 -4.77
N VAL A 200 -6.10 -7.11 -4.53
CA VAL A 200 -5.78 -6.05 -3.56
C VAL A 200 -6.30 -4.69 -4.05
N GLU A 201 -6.13 -4.37 -5.33
CA GLU A 201 -6.68 -3.13 -5.90
C GLU A 201 -8.20 -3.09 -5.80
N LYS A 202 -8.91 -4.15 -6.20
CA LYS A 202 -10.39 -4.21 -6.11
C LYS A 202 -10.86 -4.14 -4.66
N ALA A 203 -10.21 -4.87 -3.76
CA ALA A 203 -10.56 -4.86 -2.35
C ALA A 203 -10.37 -3.46 -1.75
N ILE A 204 -9.22 -2.81 -1.94
CA ILE A 204 -8.95 -1.51 -1.32
C ILE A 204 -9.65 -0.36 -2.06
N GLY A 205 -9.67 -0.40 -3.39
CA GLY A 205 -10.18 0.65 -4.27
C GLY A 205 -11.69 0.81 -4.24
N THR A 206 -12.42 -0.21 -3.79
CA THR A 206 -13.88 -0.12 -3.54
C THR A 206 -14.24 0.52 -2.21
N SER A 207 -13.26 0.93 -1.39
CA SER A 207 -13.51 1.64 -0.14
C SER A 207 -13.76 3.13 -0.39
N GLU A 208 -14.80 3.68 0.23
CA GLU A 208 -15.14 5.11 0.16
C GLU A 208 -14.15 6.02 0.92
N ARG A 209 -13.31 5.42 1.78
CA ARG A 209 -12.30 6.14 2.56
C ARG A 209 -10.92 5.49 2.46
N PRO A 210 -9.84 6.28 2.60
CA PRO A 210 -8.50 5.73 2.71
C PRO A 210 -8.38 4.86 3.97
N MET A 211 -7.70 3.73 3.84
CA MET A 211 -7.50 2.76 4.91
C MET A 211 -6.02 2.63 5.23
N GLY A 212 -5.70 2.43 6.50
CA GLY A 212 -4.34 2.06 6.92
C GLY A 212 -4.00 0.62 6.50
N ALA A 213 -2.72 0.26 6.56
CA ALA A 213 -2.25 -1.05 6.08
C ALA A 213 -2.91 -2.26 6.78
N GLY A 214 -3.15 -2.17 8.10
CA GLY A 214 -3.78 -3.26 8.85
C GLY A 214 -5.26 -3.45 8.50
N GLU A 215 -5.97 -2.35 8.26
CA GLU A 215 -7.37 -2.37 7.81
C GLU A 215 -7.48 -2.85 6.37
N SER A 216 -6.61 -2.36 5.50
CA SER A 216 -6.55 -2.74 4.09
C SER A 216 -6.27 -4.24 3.93
N LEU A 217 -5.33 -4.79 4.71
CA LEU A 217 -5.06 -6.23 4.74
C LEU A 217 -6.30 -7.02 5.18
N ARG A 218 -6.98 -6.56 6.23
CA ARG A 218 -8.20 -7.22 6.71
C ARG A 218 -9.29 -7.23 5.64
N ARG A 219 -9.48 -6.12 4.93
CA ARG A 219 -10.45 -6.01 3.85
C ARG A 219 -10.15 -6.98 2.69
N VAL A 220 -8.88 -7.18 2.35
CA VAL A 220 -8.48 -8.20 1.36
C VAL A 220 -8.89 -9.60 1.84
N LEU A 221 -8.64 -9.93 3.12
CA LEU A 221 -9.07 -11.20 3.70
C LEU A 221 -10.60 -11.34 3.71
N GLU A 222 -11.33 -10.27 4.00
CA GLU A 222 -12.81 -10.23 3.95
C GLU A 222 -13.33 -10.52 2.53
N CYS A 223 -12.76 -9.89 1.50
CA CYS A 223 -13.13 -10.14 0.11
C CYS A 223 -12.92 -11.61 -0.31
N VAL A 224 -11.81 -12.22 0.10
CA VAL A 224 -11.56 -13.65 -0.20
C VAL A 224 -12.49 -14.56 0.63
N ALA A 225 -12.67 -14.23 1.91
CA ALA A 225 -13.50 -15.00 2.84
C ALA A 225 -15.00 -14.96 2.47
N SER A 226 -15.46 -13.89 1.81
CA SER A 226 -16.83 -13.77 1.31
C SER A 226 -17.12 -14.65 0.09
N GLY A 227 -16.13 -15.38 -0.42
CA GLY A 227 -16.30 -16.33 -1.52
C GLY A 227 -16.13 -15.72 -2.92
N ILE A 228 -15.38 -14.62 -3.07
CA ILE A 228 -15.15 -14.01 -4.40
C ILE A 228 -14.55 -14.97 -5.44
N LEU A 229 -13.81 -15.99 -4.97
CA LEU A 229 -13.11 -16.99 -5.79
C LEU A 229 -13.91 -18.29 -6.01
N LEU A 230 -15.07 -18.46 -5.37
CA LEU A 230 -15.89 -19.66 -5.51
C LEU A 230 -16.56 -19.70 -6.88
N GLY A 231 -17.01 -20.89 -7.32
CA GLY A 231 -17.55 -21.08 -8.67
C GLY A 231 -18.84 -20.30 -8.98
N ASP A 232 -19.59 -19.89 -7.95
CA ASP A 232 -20.75 -18.99 -8.02
C ASP A 232 -20.40 -17.53 -7.68
N GLY A 233 -19.14 -17.27 -7.34
CA GLY A 233 -18.61 -15.94 -7.07
C GLY A 233 -18.41 -15.11 -8.34
N PRO A 234 -18.23 -13.79 -8.21
CA PRO A 234 -18.03 -12.90 -9.35
C PRO A 234 -16.66 -13.03 -10.03
N GLY A 235 -15.71 -13.76 -9.44
CA GLY A 235 -14.36 -13.95 -9.97
C GLY A 235 -13.51 -12.67 -9.95
N ILE A 236 -12.34 -12.72 -10.60
CA ILE A 236 -11.45 -11.58 -10.75
C ILE A 236 -11.22 -11.32 -12.24
N LYS A 237 -12.01 -10.39 -12.80
CA LYS A 237 -11.86 -10.00 -14.20
C LYS A 237 -10.56 -9.26 -14.46
N ASP A 238 -9.90 -9.61 -15.57
CA ASP A 238 -8.68 -8.95 -16.06
C ASP A 238 -9.02 -7.63 -16.79
N PRO A 239 -8.64 -6.45 -16.25
CA PRO A 239 -8.87 -5.17 -16.92
C PRO A 239 -7.91 -4.89 -18.08
N CYS A 240 -6.89 -5.73 -18.27
CA CYS A 240 -5.90 -5.59 -19.34
C CYS A 240 -6.27 -6.38 -20.58
N GLU A 241 -7.25 -7.29 -20.51
CA GLU A 241 -7.76 -8.03 -21.67
C GLU A 241 -9.04 -7.41 -22.24
N LYS A 242 -9.28 -7.67 -23.54
CA LYS A 242 -10.44 -7.14 -24.26
C LYS A 242 -11.70 -7.95 -23.96
N GLU A 243 -11.54 -9.27 -23.94
CA GLU A 243 -12.60 -10.20 -23.57
C GLU A 243 -12.74 -10.27 -22.05
N ASP A 244 -13.92 -10.66 -21.57
CA ASP A 244 -14.18 -10.89 -20.16
C ASP A 244 -13.44 -12.15 -19.67
N VAL A 245 -12.14 -12.00 -19.39
CA VAL A 245 -11.26 -13.08 -18.90
C VAL A 245 -11.20 -13.05 -17.38
N ASP A 246 -11.51 -14.17 -16.74
CA ASP A 246 -11.25 -14.36 -15.31
C ASP A 246 -9.81 -14.87 -15.10
N VAL A 247 -9.01 -14.14 -14.34
CA VAL A 247 -7.61 -14.53 -14.06
C VAL A 247 -7.52 -15.80 -13.21
N MET A 248 -8.62 -16.19 -12.55
CA MET A 248 -8.69 -17.40 -11.72
C MET A 248 -9.16 -18.64 -12.50
N ALA A 249 -9.41 -18.53 -13.82
CA ALA A 249 -9.96 -19.63 -14.61
C ALA A 249 -9.10 -20.91 -14.62
N ALA A 250 -7.78 -20.78 -14.44
CA ALA A 250 -6.86 -21.93 -14.38
C ALA A 250 -6.81 -22.61 -12.99
N VAL A 251 -7.38 -21.97 -11.97
CA VAL A 251 -7.37 -22.46 -10.58
C VAL A 251 -8.54 -23.42 -10.37
N THR A 252 -8.27 -24.56 -9.73
CA THR A 252 -9.31 -25.57 -9.50
C THR A 252 -10.31 -25.13 -8.44
N VAL A 253 -11.53 -25.65 -8.51
CA VAL A 253 -12.59 -25.38 -7.51
C VAL A 253 -12.11 -25.71 -6.10
N GLN A 254 -11.38 -26.82 -5.92
CA GLN A 254 -10.82 -27.21 -4.62
C GLN A 254 -9.80 -26.18 -4.11
N GLN A 255 -8.90 -25.69 -4.96
CA GLN A 255 -7.95 -24.64 -4.57
C GLN A 255 -8.66 -23.36 -4.16
N CYS A 256 -9.74 -22.98 -4.87
CA CYS A 256 -10.56 -21.83 -4.48
C CYS A 256 -11.22 -22.03 -3.11
N GLU A 257 -11.79 -23.21 -2.84
CA GLU A 257 -12.37 -23.55 -1.53
C GLU A 257 -11.32 -23.48 -0.41
N ASP A 258 -10.13 -24.05 -0.63
CA ASP A 258 -9.05 -24.06 0.35
C ASP A 258 -8.56 -22.63 0.66
N ILE A 259 -8.43 -21.78 -0.37
CA ILE A 259 -8.06 -20.36 -0.22
C ILE A 259 -9.15 -19.62 0.58
N THR A 260 -10.43 -19.79 0.22
CA THR A 260 -11.54 -19.16 0.91
C THR A 260 -11.62 -19.59 2.37
N GLN A 261 -11.48 -20.88 2.66
CA GLN A 261 -11.44 -21.40 4.04
C GLN A 261 -10.26 -20.81 4.82
N SER A 262 -9.07 -20.76 4.21
CA SER A 262 -7.86 -20.17 4.81
C SER A 262 -8.07 -18.69 5.15
N ALA A 263 -8.70 -17.93 4.24
CA ALA A 263 -9.04 -16.53 4.46
C ALA A 263 -10.07 -16.33 5.60
N GLN A 264 -11.11 -17.16 5.65
CA GLN A 264 -12.10 -17.15 6.75
C GLN A 264 -11.47 -17.42 8.11
N PHE A 265 -10.50 -18.34 8.17
CA PHE A 265 -9.74 -18.59 9.39
C PHE A 265 -8.83 -17.41 9.76
N ALA A 266 -8.07 -16.88 8.79
CA ALA A 266 -7.21 -15.72 9.00
C ALA A 266 -7.98 -14.48 9.46
N LEU A 267 -9.17 -14.24 8.91
CA LEU A 267 -10.03 -13.13 9.31
C LEU A 267 -10.48 -13.23 10.78
N ARG A 268 -10.85 -14.44 11.24
CA ARG A 268 -11.16 -14.69 12.65
C ARG A 268 -9.95 -14.42 13.55
N LEU A 269 -8.76 -14.91 13.16
CA LEU A 269 -7.51 -14.59 13.89
C LEU A 269 -7.29 -13.07 13.98
N CYS A 270 -7.51 -12.34 12.89
CA CYS A 270 -7.40 -10.88 12.86
C CYS A 270 -8.41 -10.18 13.78
N ALA A 271 -9.64 -10.70 13.87
CA ALA A 271 -10.69 -10.16 14.75
C ALA A 271 -10.35 -10.35 16.23
N PHE A 272 -9.76 -11.50 16.60
CA PHE A 272 -9.35 -11.82 17.98
C PHE A 272 -7.94 -11.34 18.33
N GLY A 273 -7.40 -10.34 17.61
CA GLY A 273 -6.08 -9.76 17.91
C GLY A 273 -4.88 -10.68 17.64
N GLN A 274 -5.08 -11.77 16.91
CA GLN A 274 -4.07 -12.78 16.57
C GLN A 274 -3.51 -12.62 15.15
N MET A 275 -3.54 -11.41 14.59
CA MET A 275 -3.01 -11.11 13.26
C MET A 275 -1.51 -11.49 13.11
N TYR A 276 -0.74 -11.49 14.19
CA TYR A 276 0.66 -11.94 14.17
C TYR A 276 0.82 -13.38 13.67
N LYS A 277 -0.14 -14.28 13.97
CA LYS A 277 -0.14 -15.66 13.46
C LYS A 277 -0.32 -15.71 11.95
N VAL A 278 -1.23 -14.89 11.41
CA VAL A 278 -1.46 -14.77 9.95
C VAL A 278 -0.21 -14.25 9.25
N LEU A 279 0.47 -13.28 9.86
CA LEU A 279 1.71 -12.69 9.35
C LEU A 279 2.96 -13.58 9.55
N GLY A 280 2.83 -14.73 10.24
CA GLY A 280 3.98 -15.59 10.57
C GLY A 280 5.00 -14.89 11.45
N MET A 281 4.55 -14.03 12.37
CA MET A 281 5.40 -13.26 13.28
C MET A 281 5.19 -13.71 14.72
N ASP A 282 6.21 -13.50 15.56
CA ASP A 282 6.07 -13.65 17.00
C ASP A 282 5.13 -12.60 17.61
N TYR A 283 4.45 -13.00 18.68
CA TYR A 283 3.60 -12.08 19.45
C TYR A 283 4.46 -10.98 20.08
N LYS A 284 4.24 -9.74 19.66
CA LYS A 284 4.79 -8.55 20.31
C LYS A 284 3.68 -7.91 21.15
N PRO A 285 3.79 -7.91 22.50
CA PRO A 285 2.78 -7.26 23.34
C PRO A 285 2.70 -5.79 22.99
N ALA A 286 1.50 -5.32 22.66
CA ALA A 286 1.27 -3.90 22.44
C ALA A 286 1.51 -3.18 23.77
N LYS A 287 2.43 -2.20 23.79
CA LYS A 287 2.57 -1.33 24.96
C LYS A 287 1.21 -0.69 25.23
N PRO A 288 0.70 -0.69 26.48
CA PRO A 288 -0.57 -0.06 26.79
C PRO A 288 -0.50 1.41 26.38
N ARG A 289 -1.30 1.79 25.37
CA ARG A 289 -1.50 3.19 25.01
C ARG A 289 -2.13 3.87 26.22
N ARG A 290 -1.41 4.76 26.89
CA ARG A 290 -2.03 5.68 27.87
C ARG A 290 -3.11 6.43 27.12
N LEU A 291 -4.38 6.28 27.53
CA LEU A 291 -5.46 7.12 27.05
C LEU A 291 -5.19 8.55 27.54
N ALA A 292 -4.54 9.36 26.70
CA ALA A 292 -4.65 10.80 26.78
C ALA A 292 -6.00 11.16 26.16
N GLY A 293 -6.90 11.69 27.00
CA GLY A 293 -8.27 11.97 26.63
C GLY A 293 -8.38 12.98 25.48
N ALA A 294 -9.22 12.64 24.50
CA ALA A 294 -9.89 13.60 23.64
C ALA A 294 -11.18 12.93 23.15
N GLY A 295 -12.31 13.55 23.46
CA GLY A 295 -13.62 13.09 23.01
C GLY A 295 -13.75 13.25 21.50
N GLY A 296 -13.78 12.12 20.79
CA GLY A 296 -14.33 11.96 19.46
C GLY A 296 -15.25 10.76 19.51
N LYS A 297 -16.52 10.92 19.15
CA LYS A 297 -17.43 9.80 18.93
C LYS A 297 -16.99 9.14 17.63
N ASP A 298 -16.14 8.12 17.73
CA ASP A 298 -15.75 7.31 16.58
C ASP A 298 -16.71 6.12 16.42
N ASP A 299 -17.21 5.97 15.19
CA ASP A 299 -18.14 4.94 14.69
C ASP A 299 -17.60 3.51 14.78
N THR A 300 -17.36 3.06 16.01
CA THR A 300 -17.05 1.65 16.31
C THR A 300 -18.31 0.79 16.30
N SER A 301 -19.50 1.42 16.31
CA SER A 301 -20.78 0.74 16.44
C SER A 301 -21.20 0.01 15.16
N THR A 302 -20.87 0.52 13.97
CA THR A 302 -21.35 -0.06 12.70
C THR A 302 -20.61 -1.35 12.31
N TYR A 303 -19.33 -1.47 12.67
CA TYR A 303 -18.50 -2.65 12.38
C TYR A 303 -18.89 -3.88 13.23
N ALA A 304 -19.47 -3.67 14.42
CA ALA A 304 -20.00 -4.77 15.22
C ALA A 304 -21.29 -5.34 14.61
N TYR A 305 -22.17 -4.52 14.03
CA TYR A 305 -23.45 -4.97 13.45
C TYR A 305 -23.29 -5.78 12.16
N ILE A 306 -22.33 -5.44 11.30
CA ILE A 306 -22.07 -6.20 10.06
C ILE A 306 -21.39 -7.54 10.36
N CYS A 307 -20.46 -7.57 11.34
CA CYS A 307 -19.91 -8.82 11.85
C CYS A 307 -20.98 -9.68 12.56
N LEU A 308 -21.89 -9.09 13.35
CA LEU A 308 -22.99 -9.82 13.99
C LEU A 308 -23.97 -10.43 12.97
N ALA A 309 -24.25 -9.75 11.86
CA ALA A 309 -25.14 -10.25 10.82
C ALA A 309 -24.61 -11.53 10.14
N PHE A 310 -23.28 -11.63 9.97
CA PHE A 310 -22.62 -12.88 9.52
C PHE A 310 -22.42 -13.90 10.65
N PHE A 311 -22.26 -13.46 11.90
CA PHE A 311 -22.07 -14.31 13.08
C PHE A 311 -23.31 -15.16 13.43
N HIS A 312 -24.52 -14.66 13.12
CA HIS A 312 -25.75 -15.32 13.52
C HIS A 312 -26.05 -16.63 12.76
N LEU A 313 -25.33 -16.91 11.67
CA LEU A 313 -25.48 -18.15 10.91
C LEU A 313 -24.54 -19.28 11.38
N PHE A 314 -23.59 -19.00 12.27
CA PHE A 314 -22.60 -20.00 12.66
C PHE A 314 -22.04 -19.75 14.06
N LEU A 315 -22.87 -19.95 15.08
CA LEU A 315 -22.40 -20.00 16.47
C LEU A 315 -22.88 -21.25 17.18
N PHE A 316 -21.95 -22.15 17.49
CA PHE A 316 -21.96 -22.77 18.81
C PHE A 316 -20.55 -23.01 19.34
N SER A 317 -20.27 -22.30 20.44
CA SER A 317 -19.26 -22.58 21.46
C SER A 317 -17.78 -22.39 21.13
N ALA A 318 -17.23 -21.28 21.60
CA ALA A 318 -15.99 -21.29 22.39
C ALA A 318 -15.93 -20.01 23.24
N VAL A 319 -16.05 -20.19 24.56
CA VAL A 319 -15.85 -19.16 25.57
C VAL A 319 -14.34 -18.90 25.67
N THR A 320 -13.89 -17.66 25.46
CA THR A 320 -12.49 -17.27 25.69
C THR A 320 -12.38 -16.32 26.88
N ASP A 321 -11.43 -16.64 27.74
CA ASP A 321 -11.09 -15.92 28.97
C ASP A 321 -10.21 -14.71 28.63
N ASP A 322 -10.82 -13.54 28.40
CA ASP A 322 -10.11 -12.29 28.15
C ASP A 322 -10.02 -11.49 29.46
N PHE A 323 -8.81 -11.32 30.01
CA PHE A 323 -8.52 -10.60 31.25
C PHE A 323 -8.58 -9.06 31.13
N SER A 324 -8.80 -8.49 29.94
CA SER A 324 -8.84 -7.03 29.71
C SER A 324 -10.21 -6.36 29.94
N MET A 325 -11.26 -7.14 30.19
CA MET A 325 -12.63 -6.64 30.30
C MET A 325 -13.03 -6.23 31.73
N ASN A 326 -13.75 -5.11 31.85
CA ASN A 326 -14.30 -4.62 33.10
C ASN A 326 -15.40 -5.58 33.62
N ALA A 327 -15.49 -5.78 34.94
CA ALA A 327 -16.48 -6.67 35.57
C ALA A 327 -17.93 -6.38 35.16
N VAL A 328 -18.32 -5.12 35.00
CA VAL A 328 -19.69 -4.76 34.53
C VAL A 328 -19.92 -5.28 33.11
N MET A 329 -18.90 -5.19 32.25
CA MET A 329 -18.98 -5.61 30.86
C MET A 329 -19.02 -7.13 30.74
N ARG A 330 -18.19 -7.86 31.52
CA ARG A 330 -18.23 -9.32 31.58
C ARG A 330 -19.58 -9.83 32.10
N LEU A 331 -20.11 -9.21 33.14
CA LEU A 331 -21.40 -9.62 33.69
C LEU A 331 -22.55 -9.38 32.68
N ASN A 332 -22.50 -8.27 31.93
CA ASN A 332 -23.49 -7.99 30.89
C ASN A 332 -23.36 -8.91 29.66
N GLN A 333 -22.16 -9.43 29.37
CA GLN A 333 -21.97 -10.47 28.35
C GLN A 333 -22.54 -11.82 28.79
N TYR A 334 -22.37 -12.17 30.06
CA TYR A 334 -22.91 -13.41 30.62
C TYR A 334 -24.45 -13.37 30.71
N ARG A 335 -25.02 -12.21 31.06
CA ARG A 335 -26.46 -12.01 31.09
C ARG A 335 -26.83 -10.58 30.67
N PRO A 336 -27.23 -10.37 29.40
CA PRO A 336 -27.69 -9.06 28.95
C PRO A 336 -29.02 -8.70 29.62
N GLY A 337 -29.23 -7.42 29.90
CA GLY A 337 -30.48 -6.92 30.48
C GLY A 337 -30.55 -6.96 32.02
N LEU A 338 -29.41 -6.94 32.71
CA LEU A 338 -29.38 -6.83 34.18
C LEU A 338 -29.70 -5.42 34.66
N ASP A 339 -30.71 -5.30 35.52
CA ASP A 339 -31.12 -4.02 36.12
C ASP A 339 -30.36 -3.76 37.43
N TYR A 340 -29.57 -2.68 37.41
CA TYR A 340 -28.85 -2.20 38.59
C TYR A 340 -29.65 -1.08 39.26
N ARG A 341 -29.98 -1.26 40.54
CA ARG A 341 -30.70 -0.26 41.33
C ARG A 341 -29.77 0.41 42.35
N LEU A 342 -29.94 1.72 42.55
CA LEU A 342 -29.30 2.45 43.65
C LEU A 342 -30.16 2.26 44.91
N THR A 343 -29.61 1.63 45.94
CA THR A 343 -30.32 1.33 47.19
C THR A 343 -30.10 2.39 48.25
N SER A 344 -28.91 3.00 48.28
CA SER A 344 -28.58 4.01 49.30
C SER A 344 -27.54 5.02 48.79
N GLN A 345 -27.65 6.26 49.25
CA GLN A 345 -26.65 7.31 49.10
C GLN A 345 -26.50 8.00 50.46
N THR A 346 -25.36 7.81 51.10
CA THR A 346 -25.03 8.33 52.43
C THR A 346 -23.67 9.03 52.43
N GLY A 347 -23.25 9.57 53.58
CA GLY A 347 -21.95 10.23 53.73
C GLY A 347 -21.97 11.73 53.51
N PRO A 348 -20.90 12.44 53.93
CA PRO A 348 -20.79 13.89 53.75
C PRO A 348 -20.62 14.27 52.27
N VAL A 349 -20.93 15.52 51.92
CA VAL A 349 -20.87 16.00 50.51
C VAL A 349 -19.49 15.80 49.86
N HIS A 350 -18.42 15.86 50.66
CA HIS A 350 -17.05 15.66 50.18
C HIS A 350 -16.62 14.19 50.11
N GLU A 351 -17.41 13.26 50.68
CA GLU A 351 -17.14 11.82 50.67
C GLU A 351 -18.45 11.00 50.63
N PRO A 352 -19.20 11.07 49.52
CA PRO A 352 -20.46 10.34 49.38
C PRO A 352 -20.22 8.84 49.15
N VAL A 353 -21.00 8.01 49.83
CA VAL A 353 -21.03 6.56 49.69
C VAL A 353 -22.31 6.16 48.96
N PHE A 354 -22.16 5.49 47.82
CA PHE A 354 -23.26 4.97 47.02
C PHE A 354 -23.34 3.46 47.15
N THR A 355 -24.54 2.94 47.33
CA THR A 355 -24.81 1.51 47.42
C THR A 355 -25.65 1.09 46.23
N MET A 356 -25.15 0.12 45.45
CA MET A 356 -25.83 -0.43 44.29
C MET A 356 -26.23 -1.88 44.57
N ALA A 357 -27.35 -2.31 44.01
CA ALA A 357 -27.79 -3.70 44.05
C ALA A 357 -28.21 -4.23 42.67
N VAL A 358 -28.04 -5.54 42.45
CA VAL A 358 -28.50 -6.27 41.26
C VAL A 358 -29.08 -7.61 41.67
N ASP A 359 -30.17 -8.02 41.03
CA ASP A 359 -30.83 -9.30 41.28
C ASP A 359 -30.43 -10.29 40.17
N LEU A 360 -29.81 -11.42 40.54
CA LEU A 360 -29.41 -12.48 39.61
C LEU A 360 -29.75 -13.86 40.19
N ASN A 361 -30.49 -14.66 39.43
CA ASN A 361 -30.95 -16.02 39.82
C ASN A 361 -31.71 -16.07 41.16
N GLY A 362 -32.50 -15.04 41.48
CA GLY A 362 -33.25 -14.97 42.74
C GLY A 362 -32.42 -14.55 43.96
N LYS A 363 -31.14 -14.17 43.76
CA LYS A 363 -30.24 -13.64 44.80
C LYS A 363 -29.93 -12.18 44.52
N THR A 364 -30.09 -11.33 45.54
CA THR A 364 -29.74 -9.91 45.49
C THR A 364 -28.30 -9.71 45.92
N TYR A 365 -27.50 -9.06 45.07
CA TYR A 365 -26.11 -8.70 45.37
C TYR A 365 -26.01 -7.21 45.57
N GLU A 366 -25.37 -6.80 46.65
CA GLU A 366 -25.20 -5.40 47.02
C GLU A 366 -23.73 -5.07 47.33
N ALA A 367 -23.28 -3.89 46.87
CA ALA A 367 -21.94 -3.36 47.14
C ALA A 367 -21.92 -1.84 47.14
N THR A 368 -20.98 -1.28 47.90
CA THR A 368 -20.79 0.16 48.08
C THR A 368 -19.62 0.70 47.24
N GLY A 369 -19.58 2.00 47.01
CA GLY A 369 -18.45 2.69 46.41
C GLY A 369 -18.55 4.22 46.50
N PRO A 370 -17.43 4.94 46.30
CA PRO A 370 -17.37 6.40 46.41
C PRO A 370 -18.09 7.13 45.26
N SER A 371 -18.54 6.39 44.24
CA SER A 371 -19.36 6.89 43.15
C SER A 371 -20.33 5.83 42.69
N LYS A 372 -21.44 6.24 42.05
CA LYS A 372 -22.39 5.30 41.43
C LYS A 372 -21.72 4.33 40.45
N ARG A 373 -20.67 4.77 39.74
CA ARG A 373 -19.90 3.93 38.82
C ARG A 373 -19.04 2.89 39.55
N ALA A 374 -18.36 3.29 40.64
CA ALA A 374 -17.55 2.39 41.45
C ALA A 374 -18.42 1.36 42.20
N ALA A 375 -19.55 1.78 42.77
CA ALA A 375 -20.51 0.88 43.41
C ALA A 375 -21.05 -0.15 42.40
N LYS A 376 -21.42 0.27 41.18
CA LYS A 376 -21.87 -0.62 40.10
C LYS A 376 -20.81 -1.63 39.68
N LEU A 377 -19.54 -1.19 39.62
CA LEU A 377 -18.40 -2.06 39.34
C LEU A 377 -18.21 -3.12 40.43
N ASN A 378 -18.22 -2.70 41.70
CA ASN A 378 -18.02 -3.59 42.85
C ASN A 378 -19.14 -4.64 42.96
N VAL A 379 -20.39 -4.27 42.68
CA VAL A 379 -21.51 -5.21 42.60
C VAL A 379 -21.25 -6.26 41.51
N ALA A 380 -20.87 -5.82 40.31
CA ALA A 380 -20.62 -6.74 39.20
C ALA A 380 -19.46 -7.70 39.50
N THR A 381 -18.40 -7.21 40.15
CA THR A 381 -17.28 -8.03 40.62
C THR A 381 -17.75 -9.11 41.61
N LYS A 382 -18.57 -8.73 42.61
CA LYS A 382 -19.10 -9.65 43.61
C LYS A 382 -19.98 -10.75 43.00
N VAL A 383 -20.75 -10.41 41.97
CA VAL A 383 -21.57 -11.37 41.22
C VAL A 383 -20.70 -12.34 40.41
N LEU A 384 -19.67 -11.84 39.71
CA LEU A 384 -18.77 -12.69 38.94
C LEU A 384 -17.97 -13.66 39.82
N GLN A 385 -17.57 -13.22 41.02
CA GLN A 385 -16.93 -14.09 42.02
C GLN A 385 -17.86 -15.22 42.48
N ASP A 386 -19.13 -14.94 42.75
CA ASP A 386 -20.13 -15.95 43.15
C ASP A 386 -20.44 -16.95 42.01
N LEU A 387 -20.29 -16.50 40.76
CA LEU A 387 -20.43 -17.33 39.56
C LEU A 387 -19.17 -18.15 39.21
N GLY A 388 -18.09 -18.05 40.00
CA GLY A 388 -16.84 -18.78 39.78
C GLY A 388 -16.03 -18.31 38.56
N LEU A 389 -16.26 -17.08 38.09
CA LEU A 389 -15.59 -16.51 36.93
C LEU A 389 -14.37 -15.65 37.35
N PRO A 390 -13.25 -15.70 36.60
CA PRO A 390 -12.04 -14.97 36.95
C PRO A 390 -12.30 -13.46 36.94
N THR A 391 -12.14 -12.86 38.12
CA THR A 391 -12.13 -11.41 38.28
C THR A 391 -10.70 -10.96 38.08
N GLY A 392 -10.43 -10.05 37.14
CA GLY A 392 -9.08 -9.53 36.80
C GLY A 392 -8.40 -8.71 37.89
N SER A 393 -8.56 -9.08 39.15
CA SER A 393 -7.92 -8.52 40.33
C SER A 393 -7.66 -9.66 41.32
N GLU A 394 -6.42 -10.15 41.39
CA GLU A 394 -5.99 -10.95 42.53
C GLU A 394 -5.93 -10.05 43.76
N SER A 395 -6.75 -10.35 44.77
CA SER A 395 -6.65 -9.77 46.10
C SER A 395 -5.61 -10.55 46.90
N LYS A 396 -4.49 -9.91 47.24
CA LYS A 396 -3.64 -10.32 48.36
C LYS A 396 -4.37 -9.96 49.66
N LEU A 397 -4.71 -10.97 50.45
CA LEU A 397 -5.24 -10.83 51.80
C LEU A 397 -4.09 -10.50 52.80
N GLU A 398 -4.37 -9.46 53.60
CA GLU A 398 -3.91 -9.00 54.93
C GLU A 398 -2.58 -9.45 55.57
N SER A 399 -1.81 -8.45 56.06
CA SER A 399 -1.48 -8.30 57.51
C SER A 399 -0.79 -6.93 57.80
N THR A 400 -1.42 -6.16 58.71
CA THR A 400 -0.88 -5.23 59.74
C THR A 400 0.59 -4.76 59.71
N ASP A 401 0.83 -3.44 59.59
CA ASP A 401 1.25 -2.53 60.69
C ASP A 401 1.95 -1.23 60.19
N THR A 402 1.48 -0.11 60.76
CA THR A 402 2.14 1.18 61.12
C THR A 402 3.01 2.00 60.14
N GLU A 403 2.57 3.27 60.00
CA GLU A 403 3.32 4.54 60.12
C GLU A 403 4.15 5.13 58.94
N ASP A 404 3.74 6.37 58.60
CA ASP A 404 4.51 7.60 58.37
C ASP A 404 5.13 8.02 57.00
N GLU A 405 4.58 9.15 56.54
CA GLU A 405 5.20 10.46 56.19
C GLU A 405 6.29 10.63 55.09
N SER A 406 5.99 11.65 54.27
CA SER A 406 6.88 12.64 53.65
C SER A 406 7.55 12.31 52.29
N VAL A 407 7.21 13.02 51.20
CA VAL A 407 7.72 14.31 50.67
C VAL A 407 8.87 14.16 49.65
N LYS A 408 8.55 14.56 48.40
CA LYS A 408 9.33 15.25 47.35
C LYS A 408 10.87 15.13 47.35
N SER A 409 11.46 14.84 46.18
CA SER A 409 12.43 15.75 45.52
C SER A 409 12.88 15.27 44.11
N ALA A 410 13.01 16.25 43.20
CA ALA A 410 13.85 16.42 41.99
C ALA A 410 14.26 15.18 41.16
N LEU A 411 13.94 15.04 39.87
CA LEU A 411 14.22 15.89 38.68
C LEU A 411 15.70 16.20 38.45
N THR A 412 16.35 15.42 37.57
CA THR A 412 17.30 15.86 36.51
C THR A 412 17.82 14.60 35.78
N HIS A 413 17.44 14.35 34.52
CA HIS A 413 18.20 14.57 33.26
C HIS A 413 18.16 13.19 32.56
N LEU A 414 17.82 12.94 31.29
CA LEU A 414 17.65 13.66 30.03
C LEU A 414 16.61 12.85 29.22
N THR A 415 15.78 13.49 28.41
CA THR A 415 15.55 13.07 27.01
C THR A 415 14.66 14.07 26.30
N ALA A 416 15.22 14.60 25.22
CA ALA A 416 14.51 15.35 24.22
C ALA A 416 13.59 14.44 23.39
N ILE A 417 12.63 15.10 22.73
CA ILE A 417 11.88 14.69 21.53
C ILE A 417 10.62 13.84 21.76
N PHE A 418 9.50 14.57 21.84
CA PHE A 418 8.18 14.27 21.28
C PHE A 418 7.71 15.57 20.58
N PRO A 419 6.76 15.57 19.61
CA PRO A 419 5.56 14.72 19.64
C PRO A 419 4.98 14.18 18.31
N ILE A 420 4.05 13.24 18.55
CA ILE A 420 2.87 12.78 17.78
C ILE A 420 2.03 13.99 17.27
N GLN A 421 1.31 13.98 16.13
CA GLN A 421 -0.12 13.55 15.95
C GLN A 421 -0.58 13.87 14.48
N GLN A 422 -1.12 12.93 13.70
CA GLN A 422 -2.55 12.65 13.40
C GLN A 422 -3.35 13.76 12.65
N ILE A 423 -4.04 13.32 11.58
CA ILE A 423 -4.98 14.00 10.65
C ILE A 423 -4.30 14.84 9.55
N LEU A 424 -4.55 14.46 8.30
CA LEU A 424 -3.89 14.98 7.09
C LEU A 424 -4.45 16.36 6.71
N GLN A 425 -4.04 17.38 7.46
CA GLN A 425 -3.42 18.57 6.89
C GLN A 425 -2.16 18.77 7.72
N GLY A 426 -1.02 18.32 7.19
CA GLY A 426 0.26 18.66 7.81
C GLY A 426 0.34 20.19 8.01
N PRO A 427 1.12 20.69 8.99
CA PRO A 427 1.39 22.11 9.05
C PRO A 427 1.80 22.56 7.64
N ILE A 428 1.16 23.59 7.08
CA ILE A 428 1.60 24.14 5.80
C ILE A 428 3.07 24.48 6.00
N LEU A 429 3.95 23.87 5.21
CA LEU A 429 5.39 24.11 5.23
C LEU A 429 5.78 24.82 3.94
N THR A 430 6.73 25.72 4.02
CA THR A 430 7.41 26.33 2.87
C THR A 430 8.33 25.31 2.20
N LYS A 431 8.90 25.66 1.03
CA LYS A 431 9.92 24.85 0.35
C LYS A 431 11.14 24.54 1.24
N ASN A 432 11.38 25.36 2.26
CA ASN A 432 12.45 25.20 3.26
C ASN A 432 12.03 24.35 4.48
N GLY A 433 10.86 23.72 4.46
CA GLY A 433 10.37 22.84 5.53
C GLY A 433 9.99 23.55 6.84
N LYS A 434 9.89 24.89 6.82
CA LYS A 434 9.46 25.72 7.97
C LYS A 434 8.01 26.15 7.84
N ASN A 435 7.39 26.58 8.94
CA ASN A 435 6.04 27.17 8.89
C ASN A 435 6.09 28.55 8.18
N PRO A 436 5.26 28.83 7.15
CA PRO A 436 5.25 30.08 6.41
C PRO A 436 5.14 31.33 7.28
N VAL A 437 4.36 31.27 8.37
CA VAL A 437 4.23 32.41 9.30
C VAL A 437 5.54 32.68 10.04
N MET A 438 6.29 31.63 10.35
CA MET A 438 7.58 31.71 11.04
C MET A 438 8.66 32.26 10.10
N GLU A 439 8.74 31.75 8.88
CA GLU A 439 9.72 32.20 7.87
C GLU A 439 9.47 33.64 7.42
N LEU A 440 8.20 34.02 7.21
CA LEU A 440 7.86 35.40 6.89
C LEU A 440 8.20 36.35 8.04
N ASN A 441 8.03 35.92 9.29
CA ASN A 441 8.40 36.71 10.47
C ASN A 441 9.92 36.76 10.71
N GLU A 442 10.68 35.76 10.24
CA GLU A 442 12.15 35.78 10.18
C GLU A 442 12.65 36.81 9.17
N LYS A 443 12.04 36.89 7.98
CA LYS A 443 12.38 37.88 6.93
C LYS A 443 11.93 39.30 7.31
N ARG A 444 10.76 39.46 7.93
CA ARG A 444 10.20 40.74 8.38
C ARG A 444 9.54 40.60 9.76
N ARG A 445 10.14 41.19 10.79
CA ARG A 445 9.59 41.13 12.16
C ARG A 445 8.36 42.04 12.31
N SER A 446 7.43 41.63 13.18
CA SER A 446 6.29 42.44 13.65
C SER A 446 5.16 42.69 12.62
N LEU A 447 4.86 41.70 11.79
CA LEU A 447 3.76 41.76 10.82
C LEU A 447 2.37 41.64 11.50
N LYS A 448 1.40 42.40 11.01
CA LYS A 448 0.00 42.37 11.48
C LYS A 448 -0.88 41.56 10.52
N TYR A 449 -1.69 40.67 11.08
CA TYR A 449 -2.66 39.87 10.34
C TYR A 449 -4.07 40.28 10.74
N GLU A 450 -4.91 40.60 9.77
CA GLU A 450 -6.30 41.04 9.96
C GLU A 450 -7.28 40.01 9.38
N LEU A 451 -8.39 39.78 10.08
CA LEU A 451 -9.46 38.90 9.60
C LEU A 451 -10.35 39.69 8.64
N SER A 452 -10.30 39.34 7.36
CA SER A 452 -11.02 40.06 6.31
C SER A 452 -12.42 39.49 6.02
N ALA A 453 -12.63 38.18 6.19
CA ALA A 453 -13.93 37.54 6.01
C ALA A 453 -14.08 36.25 6.84
N GLU A 454 -15.28 36.00 7.35
CA GLU A 454 -15.70 34.72 7.94
C GLU A 454 -17.02 34.32 7.26
N THR A 455 -17.06 33.18 6.57
CA THR A 455 -18.24 32.72 5.80
C THR A 455 -18.40 31.21 5.96
N GLY A 456 -19.63 30.73 6.13
CA GLY A 456 -19.96 29.30 6.22
C GLY A 456 -20.74 28.91 7.47
N GLY A 457 -21.45 27.77 7.40
CA GLY A 457 -22.20 27.19 8.51
C GLY A 457 -21.28 26.55 9.56
N SER A 458 -21.85 26.11 10.70
CA SER A 458 -21.08 25.56 11.83
C SER A 458 -20.17 24.36 11.47
N HIS A 459 -20.52 23.60 10.42
CA HIS A 459 -19.79 22.42 9.95
C HIS A 459 -18.86 22.69 8.76
N GLU A 460 -18.83 23.92 8.20
CA GLU A 460 -17.98 24.26 7.05
C GLU A 460 -17.60 25.75 7.07
N LYS A 461 -16.87 26.16 8.11
CA LYS A 461 -16.42 27.54 8.24
C LYS A 461 -15.19 27.82 7.38
N CYS A 462 -15.21 28.95 6.70
CA CYS A 462 -14.11 29.47 5.91
C CYS A 462 -13.69 30.83 6.46
N PHE A 463 -12.39 30.99 6.72
CA PHE A 463 -11.77 32.22 7.19
C PHE A 463 -10.83 32.78 6.12
N VAL A 464 -10.86 34.08 5.91
CA VAL A 464 -9.94 34.79 5.02
C VAL A 464 -9.11 35.78 5.83
N MET A 465 -7.81 35.55 5.90
CA MET A 465 -6.84 36.37 6.62
C MET A 465 -6.06 37.23 5.63
N GLU A 466 -5.81 38.49 5.98
CA GLU A 466 -4.99 39.44 5.22
C GLU A 466 -3.72 39.80 6.03
N VAL A 467 -2.58 39.90 5.37
CA VAL A 467 -1.32 40.40 5.93
C VAL A 467 -0.74 41.48 5.01
N GLU A 468 -0.26 42.57 5.57
CA GLU A 468 0.43 43.62 4.82
C GLU A 468 1.94 43.51 5.02
N VAL A 469 2.67 43.33 3.93
CA VAL A 469 4.14 43.23 3.89
C VAL A 469 4.66 44.18 2.82
N ASP A 470 5.54 45.11 3.21
CA ASP A 470 6.16 46.09 2.30
C ASP A 470 5.14 46.90 1.45
N GLY A 471 4.02 47.28 2.07
CA GLY A 471 2.93 48.04 1.42
C GLY A 471 2.04 47.22 0.49
N GLN A 472 2.25 45.90 0.40
CA GLN A 472 1.43 44.97 -0.37
C GLN A 472 0.59 44.09 0.55
N LYS A 473 -0.68 43.90 0.20
CA LYS A 473 -1.64 43.10 0.96
C LYS A 473 -1.80 41.72 0.35
N PHE A 474 -1.66 40.69 1.18
CA PHE A 474 -1.73 39.28 0.80
C PHE A 474 -2.85 38.59 1.56
N LYS A 475 -3.67 37.79 0.87
CA LYS A 475 -4.83 37.11 1.46
C LYS A 475 -4.68 35.59 1.39
N GLY A 476 -5.11 34.91 2.44
CA GLY A 476 -5.15 33.46 2.53
C GLY A 476 -6.47 32.96 3.07
N ARG A 477 -7.00 31.90 2.47
CA ARG A 477 -8.26 31.25 2.86
C ARG A 477 -7.95 29.94 3.56
N GLY A 478 -8.70 29.59 4.60
CA GLY A 478 -8.56 28.31 5.29
C GLY A 478 -9.82 27.89 6.04
N SER A 479 -9.91 26.60 6.39
CA SER A 479 -10.98 26.02 7.21
C SER A 479 -10.95 26.53 8.66
N ASN A 480 -9.80 27.07 9.08
CA ASN A 480 -9.59 27.68 10.39
C ASN A 480 -8.70 28.94 10.27
N LYS A 481 -8.78 29.84 11.27
CA LYS A 481 -8.02 31.12 11.27
C LYS A 481 -6.49 30.93 11.19
N LYS A 482 -5.97 29.77 11.62
CA LYS A 482 -4.53 29.47 11.63
C LYS A 482 -4.04 29.06 10.23
N GLU A 483 -4.78 28.22 9.53
CA GLU A 483 -4.55 27.81 8.15
C GLU A 483 -4.67 29.01 7.19
N ALA A 484 -5.69 29.84 7.37
CA ALA A 484 -5.87 31.07 6.60
C ALA A 484 -4.67 32.03 6.75
N LYS A 485 -4.10 32.16 7.96
CA LYS A 485 -2.86 32.94 8.20
C LYS A 485 -1.65 32.34 7.49
N ALA A 486 -1.50 31.02 7.51
CA ALA A 486 -0.38 30.35 6.87
C ALA A 486 -0.43 30.48 5.34
N TYR A 487 -1.62 30.38 4.71
CA TYR A 487 -1.78 30.66 3.28
C TYR A 487 -1.50 32.12 2.92
N ALA A 488 -1.92 33.07 3.77
CA ALA A 488 -1.64 34.49 3.54
C ALA A 488 -0.12 34.78 3.60
N ALA A 489 0.57 34.13 4.55
CA ALA A 489 2.02 34.25 4.70
C ALA A 489 2.79 33.57 3.54
N LEU A 490 2.32 32.42 3.06
CA LEU A 490 2.90 31.71 1.92
C LEU A 490 2.80 32.55 0.64
N ALA A 491 1.64 33.16 0.37
CA ALA A 491 1.45 34.04 -0.78
C ALA A 491 2.37 35.28 -0.74
N ALA A 492 2.68 35.79 0.46
CA ALA A 492 3.64 36.88 0.63
C ALA A 492 5.09 36.42 0.41
N LEU A 493 5.46 35.24 0.92
CA LEU A 493 6.81 34.68 0.75
C LEU A 493 7.12 34.39 -0.72
N GLU A 494 6.21 33.74 -1.44
CA GLU A 494 6.38 33.38 -2.85
C GLU A 494 6.53 34.62 -3.74
N LYS A 495 5.81 35.70 -3.43
CA LYS A 495 5.83 36.93 -4.24
C LYS A 495 7.00 37.86 -3.92
N LEU A 496 7.39 37.95 -2.65
CA LEU A 496 8.42 38.91 -2.19
C LEU A 496 9.82 38.30 -2.09
N PHE A 497 9.93 36.96 -2.01
CA PHE A 497 11.22 36.26 -1.88
C PHE A 497 11.31 35.01 -2.80
N PRO A 498 11.31 35.17 -4.14
CA PRO A 498 11.37 34.03 -5.07
C PRO A 498 12.70 33.24 -5.01
N ASP A 499 13.82 33.88 -4.65
CA ASP A 499 15.18 33.36 -4.91
C ASP A 499 15.93 32.93 -3.62
N ASP A 500 15.78 31.67 -3.26
CA ASP A 500 16.69 30.95 -2.33
C ASP A 500 16.94 29.53 -2.92
N ASP A 501 17.21 29.45 -4.22
CA ASP A 501 17.72 28.25 -4.91
C ASP A 501 19.11 28.58 -5.47
N ASP A 502 20.16 28.21 -4.72
CA ASP A 502 21.47 28.04 -5.33
C ASP A 502 21.92 26.60 -5.15
N LEU A 503 22.27 26.00 -6.30
CA LEU A 503 22.82 24.66 -6.55
C LEU A 503 21.83 23.49 -6.79
N THR A 504 21.82 23.09 -8.08
CA THR A 504 21.41 21.81 -8.69
C THR A 504 20.00 21.71 -9.29
N ASN A 505 19.83 22.25 -10.51
CA ASN A 505 19.63 21.47 -11.74
C ASN A 505 19.08 22.34 -12.87
N THR A 506 19.94 22.58 -13.86
CA THR A 506 19.58 23.26 -15.10
C THR A 506 18.88 22.28 -16.06
N ILE A 507 17.82 22.78 -16.70
CA ILE A 507 17.21 22.35 -17.97
C ILE A 507 16.19 21.18 -17.92
N ARG A 508 14.90 21.54 -17.82
CA ARG A 508 13.85 20.97 -18.70
C ARG A 508 12.88 22.08 -19.12
N ASN A 509 12.78 22.32 -20.43
CA ASN A 509 11.53 22.73 -21.09
C ASN A 509 11.56 22.25 -22.55
N PRO A 510 10.43 22.19 -23.27
CA PRO A 510 9.88 20.91 -23.70
C PRO A 510 9.74 20.79 -25.23
N ALA A 511 9.18 19.65 -25.64
CA ALA A 511 8.57 19.36 -26.94
C ALA A 511 9.52 19.10 -28.12
N LYS A 512 9.75 17.81 -28.41
CA LYS A 512 9.56 17.21 -29.74
C LYS A 512 9.08 15.77 -29.59
N LYS A 513 7.92 15.44 -30.18
CA LYS A 513 7.46 14.05 -30.35
C LYS A 513 8.42 13.38 -31.35
N LYS A 514 9.23 12.46 -30.87
CA LYS A 514 9.98 11.50 -31.69
C LYS A 514 9.41 10.11 -31.39
N VAL A 515 9.11 9.37 -32.45
CA VAL A 515 8.75 7.95 -32.41
C VAL A 515 9.98 7.19 -31.95
N THR A 516 9.85 6.37 -30.92
CA THR A 516 10.92 5.52 -30.38
C THR A 516 10.51 4.07 -30.57
N TYR A 517 11.35 3.30 -31.26
CA TYR A 517 11.29 1.86 -31.37
C TYR A 517 11.83 1.25 -30.06
N THR A 518 11.05 1.30 -28.97
CA THR A 518 11.40 0.66 -27.68
C THR A 518 10.16 0.59 -26.80
N ASP A 519 9.21 -0.28 -27.14
CA ASP A 519 8.37 -0.94 -26.13
C ASP A 519 9.05 -2.28 -25.78
N MET A 520 10.31 -2.23 -25.29
CA MET A 520 10.95 -3.39 -24.66
C MET A 520 10.56 -3.40 -23.18
N VAL A 521 9.99 -4.51 -22.73
CA VAL A 521 9.75 -4.76 -21.31
C VAL A 521 10.91 -5.54 -20.74
N ILE A 522 11.57 -4.91 -19.77
CA ILE A 522 12.55 -5.56 -18.91
C ILE A 522 11.76 -6.21 -17.78
N ASN A 523 11.55 -7.53 -17.82
CA ASN A 523 11.01 -8.26 -16.68
C ASN A 523 12.19 -8.85 -15.90
N VAL A 524 12.47 -8.34 -14.71
CA VAL A 524 13.47 -8.96 -13.84
C VAL A 524 12.85 -10.22 -13.24
N PHE A 525 13.21 -11.41 -13.74
CA PHE A 525 12.86 -12.68 -13.09
C PHE A 525 14.03 -13.17 -12.26
N TYR A 526 13.79 -13.31 -10.96
CA TYR A 526 14.71 -13.96 -10.04
C TYR A 526 14.53 -15.47 -10.18
N ASP A 527 15.43 -16.15 -10.90
CA ASP A 527 15.47 -17.61 -10.86
C ASP A 527 16.47 -18.04 -9.78
N SER A 528 15.94 -18.49 -8.63
CA SER A 528 16.73 -19.26 -7.69
C SER A 528 15.96 -20.53 -7.38
N SER A 529 16.56 -21.66 -7.70
CA SER A 529 16.17 -23.03 -7.33
C SER A 529 16.27 -23.29 -5.80
N SER A 530 16.11 -22.26 -4.98
CA SER A 530 16.12 -22.31 -3.52
C SER A 530 14.82 -21.71 -2.98
N SER A 531 14.09 -22.52 -2.22
CA SER A 531 12.72 -22.29 -1.71
C SER A 531 12.57 -21.18 -0.65
N TYR A 532 13.46 -20.18 -0.63
CA TYR A 532 13.53 -19.15 0.41
C TYR A 532 14.03 -17.79 -0.10
N CYS A 533 13.55 -17.28 -1.23
CA CYS A 533 13.71 -15.86 -1.59
C CYS A 533 12.45 -15.34 -2.32
N PRO A 534 11.94 -14.13 -2.02
CA PRO A 534 10.73 -13.60 -2.63
C PRO A 534 10.93 -13.28 -4.11
N ASN A 535 9.98 -13.68 -4.97
CA ASN A 535 9.87 -13.18 -6.35
C ASN A 535 9.64 -11.66 -6.31
N PHE A 536 10.71 -10.89 -6.50
CA PHE A 536 10.67 -9.44 -6.65
C PHE A 536 10.47 -9.09 -8.12
N GLU A 537 9.23 -8.94 -8.53
CA GLU A 537 8.90 -8.19 -9.75
C GLU A 537 9.22 -6.72 -9.50
N TYR A 538 10.40 -6.28 -9.92
CA TYR A 538 10.67 -4.86 -10.11
C TYR A 538 10.09 -4.44 -11.46
N ASN A 539 8.88 -3.89 -11.44
CA ASN A 539 8.35 -3.11 -12.56
C ASN A 539 9.05 -1.73 -12.57
N VAL A 540 10.26 -1.67 -13.12
CA VAL A 540 10.89 -0.39 -13.46
C VAL A 540 10.44 -0.03 -14.87
N GLN A 541 9.43 0.83 -14.97
CA GLN A 541 9.20 1.63 -16.18
C GLN A 541 9.59 3.07 -15.89
N PHE A 542 10.68 3.49 -16.51
CA PHE A 542 11.03 4.89 -16.64
C PHE A 542 9.99 5.59 -17.51
N LEU A 543 9.19 6.44 -16.88
CA LEU A 543 8.55 7.58 -17.53
C LEU A 543 9.65 8.51 -18.06
N ARG A 544 9.37 9.12 -19.21
CA ARG A 544 10.10 10.24 -19.81
C ARG A 544 10.58 11.30 -18.81
#